data_AF-A0AAD6LFD9-F1
#
_entry.id   AF-A0AAD6LFD9-F1
#
_cell.length_a   1.000
_cell.length_b   1.000
_cell.length_c   1.000
_cell.angle_alpha   90.00
_cell.angle_beta   90.00
_cell.angle_gamma   90.00
#
_symmetry.space_group_name_H-M   'P 1'
#
loop_
_entity.id
_entity.type
_entity.pdbx_description
1 polymer ?
#
loop_
_entity_poly.entity_id
_entity_poly.type
_entity_poly.pdbx_seq_one_letter_code
_entity_poly.pdbx_strand_id
1 'polypeptide(L)'
;MAIFYMTSPSSLNEKMIPMFVEMGLVSVIIEILVDGDKSISEKALGVLDHICDCKEGREKAYENALIVAVLIKKILRVSGLASELSVSILWKLFKNSKNRSEDEDAEGGVVVEALQVGAFQKLLVLLQVGCGDSTKEKLKELLKLLNLCRVRLVRAELTAPSH
;
A
#
# COMPACT_ATOMS: atom_id res chain seq x y z
N MET A 1 4.50 15.15 -16.62
CA MET A 1 4.80 16.22 -15.64
C MET A 1 3.60 17.07 -15.27
N ALA A 2 2.58 17.25 -16.13
CA ALA A 2 1.38 18.01 -15.76
C ALA A 2 0.55 17.36 -14.62
N ILE A 3 0.46 16.02 -14.61
CA ILE A 3 -0.38 15.27 -13.65
C ILE A 3 0.04 15.53 -12.18
N PHE A 4 1.35 15.54 -11.88
CA PHE A 4 1.85 15.76 -10.51
C PHE A 4 1.50 17.16 -9.95
N TYR A 5 1.58 18.20 -10.79
CA TYR A 5 1.18 19.56 -10.39
C TYR A 5 -0.34 19.70 -10.26
N MET A 6 -1.09 18.95 -11.08
CA MET A 6 -2.56 18.87 -10.98
C MET A 6 -3.03 18.09 -9.75
N THR A 7 -2.16 17.36 -9.05
CA THR A 7 -2.48 16.66 -7.81
C THR A 7 -1.85 17.31 -6.57
N SER A 8 -1.26 18.49 -6.70
CA SER A 8 -0.76 19.29 -5.55
C SER A 8 -1.90 20.01 -4.84
N PRO A 9 -1.92 20.09 -3.50
CA PRO A 9 -3.12 20.41 -2.72
C PRO A 9 -3.64 21.82 -3.02
N SER A 10 -4.74 21.86 -3.79
CA SER A 10 -5.57 23.04 -4.05
C SER A 10 -7.04 22.59 -4.07
N SER A 11 -7.98 23.48 -3.78
CA SER A 11 -9.42 23.18 -3.70
C SER A 11 -10.05 22.62 -4.99
N LEU A 12 -9.33 22.67 -6.12
CA LEU A 12 -9.72 22.08 -7.40
C LEU A 12 -9.55 20.55 -7.42
N ASN A 13 -8.69 19.96 -6.58
CA ASN A 13 -8.34 18.55 -6.66
C ASN A 13 -9.36 17.61 -6.04
N GLU A 14 -10.07 18.03 -4.99
CA GLU A 14 -11.09 17.18 -4.36
C GLU A 14 -12.18 16.76 -5.36
N LYS A 15 -12.45 17.60 -6.37
CA LYS A 15 -13.39 17.32 -7.45
C LYS A 15 -12.78 16.57 -8.63
N MET A 16 -11.47 16.73 -8.86
CA MET A 16 -10.77 16.14 -10.01
C MET A 16 -10.29 14.71 -9.74
N ILE A 17 -9.95 14.37 -8.50
CA ILE A 17 -9.49 13.01 -8.13
C ILE A 17 -10.53 11.94 -8.50
N PRO A 18 -11.82 12.07 -8.14
CA PRO A 18 -12.86 11.12 -8.56
C PRO A 18 -12.89 10.93 -10.09
N MET A 19 -12.88 12.03 -10.84
CA MET A 19 -12.89 11.99 -12.31
C MET A 19 -11.67 11.23 -12.87
N PHE A 20 -10.47 11.44 -12.32
CA PHE A 20 -9.29 10.70 -12.75
C PHE A 20 -9.34 9.22 -12.38
N VAL A 21 -9.94 8.90 -11.24
CA VAL A 21 -10.15 7.52 -10.78
C VAL A 21 -11.12 6.80 -11.73
N GLU A 22 -12.23 7.44 -12.12
CA GLU A 22 -13.17 6.93 -13.14
C GLU A 22 -12.51 6.74 -14.51
N MET A 23 -11.57 7.62 -14.89
CA MET A 23 -10.81 7.52 -16.14
C MET A 23 -9.72 6.43 -16.14
N GLY A 24 -9.60 5.65 -15.07
CA GLY A 24 -8.64 4.54 -15.00
C GLY A 24 -7.20 4.94 -14.67
N LEU A 25 -6.97 6.17 -14.16
CA LEU A 25 -5.63 6.66 -13.83
C LEU A 25 -4.89 5.74 -12.85
N VAL A 26 -5.62 5.12 -11.91
CA VAL A 26 -5.02 4.23 -10.90
C VAL A 26 -4.33 3.02 -11.56
N SER A 27 -4.97 2.37 -12.53
CA SER A 27 -4.35 1.22 -13.23
C SER A 27 -3.09 1.63 -13.98
N VAL A 28 -3.16 2.74 -14.71
CA VAL A 28 -2.02 3.29 -15.47
C VAL A 28 -0.85 3.61 -14.54
N ILE A 29 -1.11 4.19 -13.37
CA ILE A 29 -0.06 4.47 -12.39
C ILE A 29 0.57 3.17 -11.88
N ILE A 30 -0.23 2.14 -11.58
CA ILE A 30 0.30 0.85 -11.08
C ILE A 30 1.16 0.18 -12.15
N GLU A 31 0.75 0.20 -13.42
CA GLU A 31 1.54 -0.30 -14.55
C GLU A 31 2.87 0.45 -14.68
N ILE A 32 2.85 1.79 -14.64
CA ILE A 32 4.06 2.62 -14.64
C ILE A 32 4.99 2.25 -13.47
N LEU A 33 4.43 1.92 -12.31
CA LEU A 33 5.21 1.54 -11.15
C LEU A 33 5.90 0.18 -11.31
N VAL A 34 5.44 -0.74 -12.17
CA VAL A 34 6.09 -2.05 -12.34
C VAL A 34 7.54 -1.89 -12.77
N ASP A 35 7.78 -1.12 -13.84
CA ASP A 35 9.11 -0.97 -14.47
C ASP A 35 9.69 0.45 -14.38
N GLY A 36 9.00 1.36 -13.69
CA GLY A 36 9.43 2.74 -13.54
C GLY A 36 10.81 2.85 -12.86
N ASP A 37 11.67 3.70 -13.44
CA ASP A 37 12.94 4.11 -12.84
C ASP A 37 12.73 4.91 -11.54
N LYS A 38 13.81 5.40 -10.93
CA LYS A 38 13.72 6.19 -9.70
C LYS A 38 12.82 7.41 -9.83
N SER A 39 13.02 8.24 -10.85
CA SER A 39 12.29 9.51 -10.98
C SER A 39 10.81 9.28 -11.30
N ILE A 40 10.53 8.31 -12.16
CA ILE A 40 9.18 7.91 -12.53
C ILE A 40 8.46 7.32 -11.32
N SER A 41 9.11 6.40 -10.60
CA SER A 41 8.54 5.76 -9.41
C SER A 41 8.19 6.77 -8.32
N GLU A 42 9.07 7.72 -8.00
CA GLU A 42 8.80 8.74 -6.97
C GLU A 42 7.57 9.60 -7.32
N LYS A 43 7.46 10.03 -8.58
CA LYS A 43 6.32 10.85 -9.04
C LYS A 43 5.03 10.04 -9.07
N ALA A 44 5.07 8.83 -9.62
CA ALA A 44 3.91 7.94 -9.69
C ALA A 44 3.40 7.56 -8.29
N LEU A 45 4.30 7.24 -7.36
CA LEU A 45 3.94 6.99 -5.96
C LEU A 45 3.36 8.25 -5.28
N GLY A 46 3.87 9.44 -5.59
CA GLY A 46 3.34 10.69 -5.05
C GLY A 46 1.89 10.94 -5.48
N VAL A 47 1.60 10.72 -6.77
CA VAL A 47 0.23 10.81 -7.31
C VAL A 47 -0.67 9.75 -6.68
N LEU A 48 -0.20 8.50 -6.60
CA LEU A 48 -0.97 7.40 -6.02
C LEU A 48 -1.27 7.61 -4.53
N ASP A 49 -0.29 8.09 -3.75
CA ASP A 49 -0.49 8.40 -2.34
C ASP A 49 -1.60 9.43 -2.14
N HIS A 50 -1.64 10.46 -2.99
CA HIS A 50 -2.70 11.46 -2.94
C HIS A 50 -4.07 10.91 -3.37
N ILE A 51 -4.13 10.10 -4.43
CA ILE A 51 -5.38 9.43 -4.84
C ILE A 51 -5.91 8.54 -3.71
N CYS A 52 -5.03 7.84 -2.99
CA CYS A 52 -5.41 7.01 -1.85
C CYS A 52 -5.86 7.79 -0.60
N ASP A 53 -5.83 9.13 -0.59
CA ASP A 53 -6.47 9.93 0.46
C ASP A 53 -8.00 9.81 0.41
N CYS A 54 -8.60 9.64 -0.77
CA CYS A 54 -10.03 9.44 -0.93
C CYS A 54 -10.43 7.95 -0.93
N LYS A 55 -11.71 7.66 -0.63
CA LYS A 55 -12.24 6.29 -0.55
C LYS A 55 -12.19 5.58 -1.91
N GLU A 56 -12.67 6.26 -2.94
CA GLU A 56 -12.77 5.73 -4.31
C GLU A 56 -11.40 5.36 -4.88
N GLY A 57 -10.38 6.21 -4.67
CA GLY A 57 -9.02 5.94 -5.08
C GLY A 57 -8.42 4.69 -4.42
N ARG A 58 -8.76 4.44 -3.14
CA ARG A 58 -8.37 3.21 -2.45
C ARG A 58 -9.10 1.99 -2.98
N GLU A 59 -10.41 2.10 -3.23
CA GLU A 59 -11.22 1.02 -3.81
C GLU A 59 -10.67 0.63 -5.19
N LYS A 60 -10.40 1.59 -6.06
CA LYS A 60 -9.76 1.33 -7.35
C LYS A 60 -8.36 0.75 -7.25
N ALA A 61 -7.56 1.19 -6.27
CA ALA A 61 -6.24 0.59 -6.06
C ALA A 61 -6.37 -0.89 -5.64
N TYR A 62 -7.38 -1.22 -4.82
CA TYR A 62 -7.66 -2.59 -4.39
C TYR A 62 -8.17 -3.52 -5.48
N GLU A 63 -8.81 -2.99 -6.53
CA GLU A 63 -9.21 -3.79 -7.71
C GLU A 63 -7.99 -4.37 -8.45
N ASN A 64 -6.80 -3.78 -8.28
CA ASN A 64 -5.59 -4.25 -8.94
C ASN A 64 -4.83 -5.26 -8.05
N ALA A 65 -4.80 -6.53 -8.48
CA ALA A 65 -4.15 -7.62 -7.75
C ALA A 65 -2.64 -7.46 -7.53
N LEU A 66 -1.96 -6.54 -8.23
CA LEU A 66 -0.51 -6.33 -8.09
C LEU A 66 -0.16 -5.19 -7.14
N ILE A 67 -1.13 -4.40 -6.68
CA ILE A 67 -0.87 -3.15 -5.93
C ILE A 67 0.05 -3.39 -4.73
N VAL A 68 -0.22 -4.42 -3.94
CA VAL A 68 0.51 -4.70 -2.71
C VAL A 68 1.92 -5.20 -3.00
N ALA A 69 2.05 -6.18 -3.90
CA ALA A 69 3.35 -6.65 -4.37
C ALA A 69 4.21 -5.52 -4.96
N VAL A 70 3.63 -4.62 -5.76
CA VAL A 70 4.33 -3.46 -6.36
C VAL A 70 4.83 -2.51 -5.28
N LEU A 71 3.98 -2.09 -4.34
CA LEU A 71 4.37 -1.16 -3.26
C LEU A 71 5.46 -1.77 -2.38
N ILE A 72 5.34 -3.04 -1.99
CA ILE A 72 6.34 -3.73 -1.17
C ILE A 72 7.67 -3.86 -1.92
N LYS A 73 7.64 -4.09 -3.24
CA LYS A 73 8.86 -4.14 -4.07
C LYS A 73 9.58 -2.80 -4.12
N LYS A 74 8.89 -1.65 -4.01
CA LYS A 74 9.48 -0.31 -4.04
C LYS A 74 10.18 0.09 -2.74
N ILE A 75 9.73 -0.44 -1.60
CA ILE A 75 10.34 -0.19 -0.28
C ILE A 75 11.82 -0.66 -0.27
N LEU A 76 12.71 0.23 0.17
CA LEU A 76 14.18 0.08 0.27
C LEU A 76 14.91 -0.16 -1.07
N ARG A 77 14.19 -0.23 -2.20
CA ARG A 77 14.76 -0.55 -3.50
C ARG A 77 15.02 0.67 -4.37
N VAL A 78 14.17 1.70 -4.27
CA VAL A 78 14.20 2.84 -5.17
C VAL A 78 14.84 4.07 -4.53
N SER A 79 14.24 4.56 -3.45
CA SER A 79 14.74 5.71 -2.69
C SER A 79 14.06 5.80 -1.31
N GLY A 80 14.56 6.70 -0.46
CA GLY A 80 13.91 7.04 0.81
C GLY A 80 12.48 7.52 0.59
N LEU A 81 12.28 8.54 -0.26
CA LEU A 81 10.95 9.08 -0.58
C LEU A 81 10.00 8.01 -1.13
N ALA A 82 10.45 7.16 -2.06
CA ALA A 82 9.64 6.08 -2.59
C ALA A 82 9.23 5.07 -1.51
N SER A 83 10.11 4.81 -0.54
CA SER A 83 9.81 3.94 0.60
C SER A 83 8.75 4.57 1.50
N GLU A 84 8.87 5.86 1.82
CA GLU A 84 7.91 6.59 2.65
C GLU A 84 6.52 6.66 2.01
N LEU A 85 6.45 6.96 0.71
CA LEU A 85 5.20 6.96 -0.06
C LEU A 85 4.57 5.57 -0.12
N SER A 86 5.37 4.52 -0.36
CA SER A 86 4.87 3.14 -0.40
C SER A 86 4.29 2.70 0.94
N VAL A 87 4.95 3.03 2.06
CA VAL A 87 4.44 2.79 3.42
C VAL A 87 3.15 3.56 3.67
N SER A 88 3.10 4.82 3.24
CA SER A 88 1.90 5.65 3.37
C SER A 88 0.70 5.06 2.64
N ILE A 89 0.87 4.65 1.38
CA ILE A 89 -0.19 4.01 0.58
C ILE A 89 -0.62 2.68 1.23
N LEU A 90 0.31 1.79 1.57
CA LEU A 90 0.00 0.52 2.23
C LEU A 90 -0.79 0.71 3.51
N TRP A 91 -0.42 1.71 4.31
CA TRP A 91 -1.15 2.06 5.54
C TRP A 91 -2.57 2.56 5.26
N LYS A 92 -2.76 3.45 4.28
CA LYS A 92 -4.09 3.96 3.87
C LYS A 92 -4.99 2.82 3.38
N LEU A 93 -4.42 1.87 2.63
CA LEU A 93 -5.12 0.67 2.19
C LEU A 93 -5.51 -0.19 3.41
N PHE A 94 -4.54 -0.61 4.22
CA PHE A 94 -4.76 -1.63 5.26
C PHE A 94 -5.57 -1.13 6.45
N LYS A 95 -5.51 0.17 6.77
CA LYS A 95 -6.25 0.74 7.90
C LYS A 95 -7.77 0.58 7.75
N ASN A 96 -8.27 0.54 6.50
CA ASN A 96 -9.70 0.36 6.21
C ASN A 96 -10.13 -1.11 6.12
N SER A 97 -9.21 -2.07 6.27
CA SER A 97 -9.58 -3.50 6.26
C SER A 97 -10.33 -3.93 7.52
N LYS A 98 -10.26 -3.16 8.62
CA LYS A 98 -10.99 -3.45 9.87
C LYS A 98 -12.52 -3.47 9.75
N ASN A 99 -13.07 -2.95 8.66
CA ASN A 99 -14.51 -2.98 8.39
C ASN A 99 -14.91 -4.12 7.42
N ARG A 100 -13.96 -4.96 7.00
CA ARG A 100 -14.26 -6.19 6.25
C ARG A 100 -14.60 -7.32 7.23
N SER A 101 -15.54 -8.17 6.85
CA SER A 101 -16.05 -9.26 7.70
C SER A 101 -14.93 -10.23 8.08
N GLU A 102 -15.08 -10.87 9.25
CA GLU A 102 -14.13 -11.85 9.77
C GLU A 102 -13.86 -13.02 8.80
N ASP A 103 -14.81 -13.30 7.90
CA ASP A 103 -14.71 -14.32 6.85
C ASP A 103 -13.75 -13.91 5.70
N GLU A 104 -13.67 -12.62 5.33
CA GLU A 104 -12.71 -12.13 4.33
C GLU A 104 -11.26 -12.08 4.87
N ASP A 105 -11.12 -11.96 6.19
CA ASP A 105 -9.83 -12.00 6.90
C ASP A 105 -9.27 -13.42 7.04
N ALA A 106 -10.12 -14.46 6.93
CA ALA A 106 -9.74 -15.87 7.03
C ALA A 106 -9.19 -16.44 5.72
N GLU A 107 -9.60 -15.89 4.57
CA GLU A 107 -9.36 -16.46 3.24
C GLU A 107 -8.29 -15.69 2.43
N GLY A 108 -7.12 -15.45 3.03
CA GLY A 108 -5.98 -14.94 2.26
C GLY A 108 -6.13 -13.48 1.81
N GLY A 109 -6.78 -12.64 2.62
CA GLY A 109 -6.93 -11.21 2.34
C GLY A 109 -5.59 -10.48 2.14
N VAL A 110 -5.64 -9.23 1.69
CA VAL A 110 -4.48 -8.45 1.23
C VAL A 110 -3.31 -8.35 2.24
N VAL A 111 -3.59 -8.48 3.54
CA VAL A 111 -2.56 -8.54 4.59
C VAL A 111 -1.75 -9.86 4.54
N VAL A 112 -2.39 -10.98 4.18
CA VAL A 112 -1.75 -12.28 3.95
C VAL A 112 -0.86 -12.22 2.71
N GLU A 113 -1.34 -11.65 1.61
CA GLU A 113 -0.54 -11.43 0.40
C GLU A 113 0.73 -10.62 0.73
N ALA A 114 0.57 -9.54 1.48
CA ALA A 114 1.69 -8.71 1.94
C ALA A 114 2.71 -9.51 2.75
N LEU A 115 2.27 -10.43 3.61
CA LEU A 115 3.16 -11.32 4.35
C LEU A 115 3.93 -12.27 3.43
N GLN A 116 3.24 -12.89 2.47
CA GLN A 116 3.83 -13.84 1.52
C GLN A 116 4.92 -13.19 0.67
N VAL A 117 4.76 -11.93 0.26
CA VAL A 117 5.78 -11.19 -0.50
C VAL A 117 6.84 -10.51 0.39
N GLY A 118 6.87 -10.83 1.69
CA GLY A 118 7.93 -10.42 2.61
C GLY A 118 7.82 -9.00 3.16
N ALA A 119 6.61 -8.42 3.23
CA ALA A 119 6.40 -7.08 3.79
C ALA A 119 6.98 -6.95 5.19
N PHE A 120 6.74 -7.92 6.07
CA PHE A 120 7.11 -7.82 7.47
C PHE A 120 8.61 -7.58 7.66
N GLN A 121 9.45 -8.37 6.99
CA GLN A 121 10.91 -8.26 7.05
C GLN A 121 11.38 -6.93 6.47
N LYS A 122 10.85 -6.51 5.31
CA LYS A 122 11.22 -5.23 4.69
C LYS A 122 10.87 -4.03 5.57
N LEU A 123 9.68 -4.04 6.17
CA LEU A 123 9.22 -2.98 7.06
C LEU A 123 10.05 -2.92 8.35
N LEU A 124 10.47 -4.08 8.89
CA LEU A 124 11.41 -4.12 10.01
C LEU A 124 12.77 -3.52 9.64
N VAL A 125 13.33 -3.87 8.48
CA VAL A 125 14.60 -3.31 8.02
C VAL A 125 14.49 -1.80 7.83
N LEU A 126 13.39 -1.31 7.24
CA LEU A 126 13.14 0.14 7.09
C LEU A 126 13.09 0.85 8.45
N LEU A 127 12.48 0.22 9.46
CA LEU A 127 12.44 0.77 10.82
C LEU A 127 13.84 0.86 11.44
N GLN A 128 14.70 -0.12 11.16
CA GLN A 128 16.07 -0.19 11.69
C GLN A 128 17.02 0.81 11.03
N VAL A 129 16.97 0.94 9.71
CA VAL A 129 17.84 1.88 8.97
C VAL A 129 17.39 3.34 9.11
N GLY A 130 16.14 3.56 9.56
CA GLY A 130 15.57 4.87 9.85
C GLY A 130 14.66 5.40 8.74
N CYS A 131 13.64 6.16 9.16
CA CYS A 131 12.71 6.90 8.30
C CYS A 131 12.15 8.11 9.08
N GLY A 132 11.48 9.05 8.41
CA GLY A 132 10.84 10.18 9.09
C GLY A 132 9.78 9.75 10.12
N ASP A 133 9.56 10.58 11.14
CA ASP A 133 8.68 10.24 12.27
C ASP A 133 7.24 9.90 11.84
N SER A 134 6.69 10.63 10.85
CA SER A 134 5.37 10.33 10.30
C SER A 134 5.30 8.94 9.67
N THR A 135 6.34 8.56 8.92
CA THR A 135 6.45 7.22 8.31
C THR A 135 6.63 6.15 9.39
N LYS A 136 7.42 6.44 10.42
CA LYS A 136 7.70 5.52 11.52
C LYS A 136 6.45 5.08 12.27
N GLU A 137 5.50 5.97 12.51
CA GLU A 137 4.24 5.61 13.17
C GLU A 137 3.36 4.72 12.29
N LYS A 138 3.21 5.05 10.99
CA LYS A 138 2.50 4.20 10.02
C LYS A 138 3.13 2.81 9.92
N LEU A 139 4.46 2.76 9.93
CA LEU A 139 5.25 1.53 9.88
C LEU A 139 4.99 0.63 11.07
N LYS A 140 4.94 1.18 12.29
CA LYS A 140 4.58 0.44 13.51
C LYS A 140 3.15 -0.11 13.45
N GLU A 141 2.19 0.66 12.94
CA GLU A 141 0.82 0.19 12.78
C GLU A 141 0.72 -0.97 11.78
N LEU A 142 1.39 -0.87 10.63
CA LEU A 142 1.47 -1.96 9.64
C LEU A 142 2.12 -3.21 10.23
N LEU A 143 3.23 -3.07 10.95
CA LEU A 143 3.91 -4.19 11.61
C LEU A 143 3.01 -4.89 12.64
N LYS A 144 2.20 -4.14 13.40
CA LYS A 144 1.21 -4.72 14.34
C LYS A 144 0.15 -5.52 13.60
N LEU A 145 -0.41 -4.99 12.50
CA LEU A 145 -1.41 -5.69 11.68
C LEU A 145 -0.84 -6.98 11.08
N LEU A 146 0.35 -6.90 10.48
CA LEU A 146 1.04 -8.04 9.90
C LEU A 146 1.38 -9.09 10.96
N ASN A 147 1.84 -8.69 12.15
CA ASN A 147 2.14 -9.62 13.23
C ASN A 147 0.89 -10.36 13.72
N LEU A 148 -0.23 -9.65 13.88
CA LEU A 148 -1.50 -10.27 14.26
C LEU A 148 -1.93 -11.31 13.22
N CYS A 149 -1.86 -10.98 11.94
CA CYS A 149 -2.17 -11.90 10.84
C CYS A 149 -1.23 -13.11 10.83
N ARG A 150 0.09 -12.92 11.00
CA ARG A 150 1.06 -14.03 11.12
C ARG A 150 0.70 -15.00 12.24
N VAL A 151 0.37 -14.49 13.44
CA VAL A 151 0.01 -15.32 14.59
C VAL A 151 -1.29 -16.10 14.33
N ARG A 152 -2.27 -15.49 13.67
CA ARG A 152 -3.52 -16.16 13.28
C ARG A 152 -3.27 -17.29 12.28
N LEU A 153 -2.46 -17.06 11.25
CA LEU A 153 -2.10 -18.09 10.25
C LEU A 153 -1.42 -19.30 10.89
N VAL A 154 -0.41 -19.07 11.75
CA VAL A 154 0.28 -20.15 12.48
C VAL A 154 -0.70 -20.94 13.36
N ARG A 155 -1.66 -20.26 14.00
CA ARG A 155 -2.67 -20.94 14.81
C ARG A 155 -3.61 -21.79 13.95
N ALA A 156 -4.04 -21.29 12.79
CA ALA A 156 -4.93 -22.01 11.89
C ALA A 156 -4.27 -23.30 11.35
N GLU A 157 -2.99 -23.24 10.99
CA GLU A 157 -2.20 -24.40 10.56
C GLU A 157 -2.10 -25.49 11.64
N LEU A 158 -1.97 -25.11 12.91
CA LEU A 158 -1.91 -26.05 14.04
C LEU A 158 -3.26 -26.71 14.38
N THR A 159 -4.36 -26.13 13.92
CA THR A 159 -5.72 -26.64 14.17
C THR A 159 -6.31 -27.41 12.99
N ALA A 160 -5.62 -27.47 11.84
CA ALA A 160 -6.07 -28.23 10.68
C ALA A 160 -5.99 -29.74 10.96
N PRO A 161 -7.05 -30.54 10.69
CA PRO A 161 -7.01 -31.98 10.90
C PRO A 161 -5.91 -32.60 10.02
N SER A 162 -5.04 -33.40 10.63
CA SER A 162 -4.06 -34.21 9.91
C SER A 162 -4.81 -35.18 9.00
N HIS A 163 -4.72 -34.97 7.69
CA HIS A 163 -5.19 -35.91 6.68
C HIS A 163 -4.42 -37.23 6.75
#